data_AF-A0A1C7LMK8-F1
#
_entry.id   AF-A0A1C7LMK8-F1
#
_cell.length_a   1.000
_cell.length_b   1.000
_cell.length_c   1.000
_cell.angle_alpha   90.00
_cell.angle_beta   90.00
_cell.angle_gamma   90.00
#
_symmetry.space_group_name_H-M   'P 1'
#
loop_
_entity.id
_entity.type
_entity.pdbx_description
1 polymer ?
#
loop_
_entity_poly.entity_id
_entity_poly.type
_entity_poly.pdbx_seq_one_letter_code
_entity_poly.pdbx_strand_id
1 'polypeptide(L)'
;MADPHNIPVNARHLNPASLAALRDCLGRDARYNLYQDRFDIADLAWFVAGAHVDGTHNTSIDHFHEAFRITRQGGATGAEGARVRREFCEKLMGAVLDFLTVWDRVSGGVSIMIHIDGAQPPGSLLLPEHVKAHAYFNPALMAELPGARVSVARLAQQFIVDLGVPAVARWTRAFKNEGYNLPRGQTQEAPSISSIVPQSSPGSSHYLCFGQSSMEFDRLLQAYVNSSATNSSFPAVSGVFYVPASMSSASQPVLTTTTPQSARTAPASQPAPLRTSTPEPGATLTVRAARTAPETPRRVVEVSDAESDATDVELQILQSRIEVKRLRATLESSTRNVLNTGVGVEHHAGSQLPTGTPSRTGVGVEHRAVADEHPSMTDAGVEHHAGLQSPTRTLSTIGAGMERHAVTNALPLEEITSYAASVTDIILRFTSNN
;
A
#
# COMPACT_ATOMS: atom_id res chain seq x y z
N MET A 1 29.65 -18.80 15.88
CA MET A 1 29.01 -17.51 15.55
C MET A 1 29.51 -16.50 16.56
N ALA A 2 29.86 -15.29 16.14
CA ALA A 2 30.18 -14.22 17.09
C ALA A 2 28.95 -13.94 17.96
N ASP A 3 29.17 -13.60 19.23
CA ASP A 3 28.10 -13.22 20.14
C ASP A 3 27.36 -11.99 19.57
N PRO A 4 26.05 -12.08 19.27
CA PRO A 4 25.29 -10.95 18.74
C PRO A 4 25.28 -9.74 19.68
N HIS A 5 25.59 -9.93 20.97
CA HIS A 5 25.70 -8.85 21.95
C HIS A 5 26.96 -8.00 21.78
N ASN A 6 27.98 -8.48 21.06
CA ASN A 6 29.26 -7.77 20.87
C ASN A 6 29.37 -7.01 19.54
N ILE A 7 28.27 -6.89 18.77
CA ILE A 7 28.25 -6.10 17.54
C ILE A 7 27.94 -4.63 17.91
N PRO A 8 28.83 -3.68 17.56
CA PRO A 8 28.59 -2.25 17.74
C PRO A 8 27.23 -1.83 17.16
N VAL A 9 26.51 -0.94 17.84
CA VAL A 9 25.13 -0.56 17.46
C VAL A 9 25.06 -0.02 16.02
N ASN A 10 26.09 0.70 15.57
CA ASN A 10 26.20 1.23 14.20
C ASN A 10 26.47 0.15 13.13
N ALA A 11 26.93 -1.04 13.52
CA ALA A 11 27.15 -2.18 12.62
C ALA A 11 25.94 -3.13 12.57
N ARG A 12 24.85 -2.82 13.29
CA ARG A 12 23.64 -3.63 13.29
C ARG A 12 22.77 -3.30 12.08
N HIS A 13 22.05 -4.30 11.61
CA HIS A 13 21.18 -4.17 10.45
C HIS A 13 19.73 -4.44 10.81
N LEU A 14 18.80 -4.00 9.97
CA LEU A 14 17.37 -4.23 10.17
C LEU A 14 17.03 -5.74 10.05
N ASN A 15 16.97 -6.43 11.19
CA ASN A 15 16.48 -7.80 11.32
C ASN A 15 15.97 -8.08 12.76
N PRO A 16 15.21 -9.17 12.99
CA PRO A 16 14.63 -9.47 14.31
C PRO A 16 15.66 -9.60 15.43
N ALA A 17 16.82 -10.22 15.17
CA ALA A 17 17.87 -10.40 16.17
C ALA A 17 18.50 -9.07 16.59
N SER A 18 18.70 -8.16 15.64
CA SER A 18 19.27 -6.84 15.89
C SER A 18 18.31 -5.92 16.65
N LEU A 19 16.99 -6.05 16.42
CA LEU A 19 15.97 -5.39 17.25
C LEU A 19 16.03 -5.88 18.70
N ALA A 20 16.07 -7.19 18.92
CA ALA A 20 16.18 -7.75 20.27
C ALA A 20 17.47 -7.29 20.97
N ALA A 21 18.60 -7.33 20.25
CA ALA A 21 19.87 -6.85 20.79
C ALA A 21 19.85 -5.34 21.06
N LEU A 22 19.18 -4.52 20.22
CA LEU A 22 19.03 -3.08 20.45
C LEU A 22 18.24 -2.85 21.74
N ARG A 23 17.13 -3.56 21.90
CA ARG A 23 16.32 -3.52 23.12
C ARG A 23 17.11 -3.93 24.36
N ASP A 24 17.94 -4.96 24.28
CA ASP A 24 18.79 -5.37 25.40
C ASP A 24 19.81 -4.28 25.77
N CYS A 25 20.37 -3.56 24.78
CA CYS A 25 21.27 -2.43 25.03
C CYS A 25 20.54 -1.21 25.62
N LEU A 26 19.32 -0.92 25.19
CA LEU A 26 18.51 0.20 25.70
C LEU A 26 17.85 -0.10 27.05
N GLY A 27 17.82 -1.37 27.45
CA GLY A 27 17.23 -1.84 28.70
C GLY A 27 15.75 -2.25 28.57
N ARG A 28 15.37 -3.20 29.42
CA ARG A 28 14.00 -3.72 29.59
C ARG A 28 13.49 -3.44 30.99
N ASP A 29 13.50 -2.17 31.37
CA ASP A 29 13.04 -1.73 32.69
C ASP A 29 11.50 -1.76 32.79
N ALA A 30 10.96 -1.29 33.92
CA ALA A 30 9.52 -1.22 34.13
C ALA A 30 8.81 -0.35 33.08
N ARG A 31 9.48 0.66 32.50
CA ARG A 31 8.89 1.54 31.47
C ARG A 31 8.78 0.82 30.14
N TYR A 32 9.78 0.02 29.77
CA TYR A 32 9.67 -0.84 28.58
C TYR A 32 8.45 -1.75 28.69
N ASN A 33 8.27 -2.43 29.83
CA ASN A 33 7.14 -3.32 30.02
C ASN A 33 5.79 -2.59 29.96
N LEU A 34 5.73 -1.33 30.43
CA LEU A 34 4.51 -0.51 30.38
C LEU A 34 4.19 0.01 28.97
N TYR A 35 5.21 0.32 28.17
CA TYR A 35 5.08 0.94 26.85
C TYR A 35 5.69 0.11 25.72
N GLN A 36 5.63 -1.21 25.85
CA GLN A 36 6.38 -2.15 25.01
C GLN A 36 6.17 -1.89 23.51
N ASP A 37 4.91 -1.75 23.07
CA ASP A 37 4.60 -1.53 21.65
C ASP A 37 5.22 -0.24 21.11
N ARG A 38 5.22 0.85 21.89
CA ARG A 38 5.82 2.13 21.48
C ARG A 38 7.33 2.02 21.34
N PHE A 39 7.94 1.29 22.25
CA PHE A 39 9.37 1.02 22.26
C PHE A 39 9.79 0.11 21.09
N ASP A 40 9.02 -0.94 20.81
CA ASP A 40 9.24 -1.83 19.66
C ASP A 40 9.16 -1.05 18.33
N ILE A 41 8.21 -0.12 18.20
CA ILE A 41 8.09 0.75 17.01
C ILE A 41 9.24 1.76 16.93
N ALA A 42 9.68 2.32 18.06
CA ALA A 42 10.85 3.19 18.11
C ALA A 42 12.13 2.46 17.69
N ASP A 43 12.30 1.20 18.09
CA ASP A 43 13.43 0.37 17.68
C ASP A 43 13.40 0.09 16.17
N LEU A 44 12.22 -0.15 15.58
CA LEU A 44 12.07 -0.24 14.12
C LEU A 44 12.42 1.08 13.43
N ALA A 45 11.91 2.20 13.94
CA ALA A 45 12.16 3.54 13.42
C ALA A 45 13.66 3.87 13.39
N TRP A 46 14.40 3.47 14.44
CA TRP A 46 15.84 3.63 14.52
C TRP A 46 16.57 3.01 13.32
N PHE A 47 16.19 1.78 12.93
CA PHE A 47 16.85 1.06 11.84
C PHE A 47 16.43 1.52 10.44
N VAL A 48 15.24 2.11 10.27
CA VAL A 48 14.76 2.59 8.95
C VAL A 48 15.07 4.07 8.71
N ALA A 49 15.54 4.78 9.72
CA ALA A 49 15.89 6.19 9.60
C ALA A 49 16.93 6.39 8.48
N GLY A 50 16.62 7.29 7.54
CA GLY A 50 17.48 7.57 6.38
C GLY A 50 17.38 6.56 5.22
N ALA A 51 16.62 5.47 5.36
CA ALA A 51 16.54 4.43 4.32
C ALA A 51 15.97 4.91 2.98
N HIS A 52 15.30 6.07 2.93
CA HIS A 52 14.78 6.67 1.68
C HIS A 52 15.81 7.52 0.92
N VAL A 53 16.98 7.79 1.51
CA VAL A 53 18.07 8.62 0.94
C VAL A 53 19.45 7.96 1.08
N ASP A 54 19.51 6.66 1.38
CA ASP A 54 20.77 5.94 1.60
C ASP A 54 21.53 5.61 0.30
N GLY A 55 20.92 5.81 -0.86
CA GLY A 55 21.51 5.57 -2.17
C GLY A 55 21.60 4.10 -2.58
N THR A 56 21.03 3.18 -1.79
CA THR A 56 21.12 1.71 -2.01
C THR A 56 19.89 1.11 -2.69
N HIS A 57 18.95 1.93 -3.13
CA HIS A 57 17.66 1.49 -3.72
C HIS A 57 17.76 0.60 -4.96
N ASN A 58 18.89 0.64 -5.67
CA ASN A 58 19.05 -0.09 -6.92
C ASN A 58 19.35 -1.57 -6.64
N THR A 59 18.60 -2.45 -7.29
CA THR A 59 18.83 -3.90 -7.26
C THR A 59 18.94 -4.44 -8.66
N SER A 60 19.78 -5.46 -8.86
CA SER A 60 19.81 -6.20 -10.12
C SER A 60 18.43 -6.79 -10.46
N ILE A 61 18.18 -6.97 -11.77
CA ILE A 61 16.95 -7.59 -12.27
C ILE A 61 16.84 -8.99 -11.66
N ASP A 62 15.65 -9.35 -11.18
CA ASP A 62 15.38 -10.65 -10.56
C ASP A 62 16.33 -11.02 -9.41
N HIS A 63 16.79 -10.02 -8.64
CA HIS A 63 17.48 -10.20 -7.36
C HIS A 63 16.80 -9.39 -6.26
N PHE A 64 16.96 -9.81 -5.00
CA PHE A 64 16.47 -9.01 -3.89
C PHE A 64 17.45 -7.94 -3.46
N HIS A 65 16.92 -6.89 -2.83
CA HIS A 65 17.74 -5.94 -2.09
C HIS A 65 18.51 -6.65 -0.97
N GLU A 66 19.68 -6.14 -0.59
CA GLU A 66 20.50 -6.76 0.46
C GLU A 66 19.75 -6.89 1.78
N ALA A 67 18.91 -5.91 2.12
CA ALA A 67 18.03 -5.96 3.29
C ALA A 67 17.15 -7.23 3.34
N PHE A 68 16.75 -7.80 2.20
CA PHE A 68 16.01 -9.05 2.16
C PHE A 68 16.83 -10.23 2.69
N ARG A 69 18.13 -10.27 2.39
CA ARG A 69 19.05 -11.30 2.88
C ARG A 69 19.33 -11.05 4.36
N ILE A 70 19.60 -9.81 4.74
CA ILE A 70 19.91 -9.45 6.14
C ILE A 70 18.74 -9.76 7.08
N THR A 71 17.50 -9.45 6.69
CA THR A 71 16.29 -9.80 7.46
C THR A 71 16.11 -11.31 7.69
N ARG A 72 16.80 -12.16 6.90
CA ARG A 72 16.81 -13.62 7.04
C ARG A 72 18.04 -14.17 7.77
N GLN A 73 19.10 -13.38 7.94
CA GLN A 73 20.33 -13.81 8.59
C GLN A 73 20.13 -14.04 10.09
N GLY A 74 20.75 -15.09 10.63
CA GLY A 74 20.77 -15.39 12.06
C GLY A 74 19.43 -15.81 12.67
N GLY A 75 18.35 -15.88 11.88
CA GLY A 75 17.03 -16.30 12.35
C GLY A 75 16.79 -17.81 12.23
N ALA A 76 15.70 -18.27 12.86
CA ALA A 76 15.20 -19.62 12.65
C ALA A 76 14.93 -19.90 11.15
N THR A 77 15.06 -21.16 10.74
CA THR A 77 14.71 -21.63 9.40
C THR A 77 13.36 -22.37 9.44
N GLY A 78 12.87 -22.83 8.29
CA GLY A 78 11.62 -23.58 8.19
C GLY A 78 10.38 -22.74 8.58
N ALA A 79 9.39 -23.43 9.14
CA ALA A 79 8.10 -22.85 9.54
C ALA A 79 8.25 -21.76 10.60
N GLU A 80 9.09 -21.98 11.61
CA GLU A 80 9.33 -21.00 12.68
C GLU A 80 10.01 -19.74 12.14
N GLY A 81 11.03 -19.91 11.29
CA GLY A 81 11.64 -18.79 10.58
C GLY A 81 10.63 -17.99 9.76
N ALA A 82 9.74 -18.69 9.05
CA ALA A 82 8.70 -18.04 8.26
C ALA A 82 7.69 -17.26 9.14
N ARG A 83 7.34 -17.80 10.32
CA ARG A 83 6.50 -17.12 11.31
C ARG A 83 7.16 -15.83 11.81
N VAL A 84 8.38 -15.90 12.33
CA VAL A 84 9.11 -14.74 12.87
C VAL A 84 9.28 -13.63 11.83
N ARG A 85 9.60 -13.99 10.57
CA ARG A 85 9.73 -12.99 9.49
C ARG A 85 8.40 -12.34 9.13
N ARG A 86 7.31 -13.10 9.15
CA ARG A 86 5.97 -12.57 8.90
C ARG A 86 5.59 -11.56 9.97
N GLU A 87 5.74 -11.93 11.24
CA GLU A 87 5.48 -11.04 12.38
C GLU A 87 6.33 -9.76 12.31
N PHE A 88 7.61 -9.89 11.93
CA PHE A 88 8.49 -8.75 11.71
C PHE A 88 7.99 -7.83 10.60
N CYS A 89 7.60 -8.37 9.44
CA CYS A 89 7.04 -7.59 8.33
C CYS A 89 5.71 -6.93 8.71
N GLU A 90 4.85 -7.63 9.47
CA GLU A 90 3.57 -7.10 9.96
C GLU A 90 3.78 -5.94 10.93
N LYS A 91 4.74 -6.04 11.87
CA LYS A 91 5.12 -4.93 12.76
C LYS A 91 5.66 -3.72 11.98
N LEU A 92 6.52 -3.96 10.99
CA LEU A 92 7.04 -2.89 10.14
C LEU A 92 5.92 -2.22 9.32
N MET A 93 4.99 -3.00 8.77
CA MET A 93 3.81 -2.47 8.08
C MET A 93 2.96 -1.62 9.02
N GLY A 94 2.69 -2.10 10.24
CA GLY A 94 1.97 -1.35 11.28
C GLY A 94 2.61 0.01 11.56
N ALA A 95 3.94 0.04 11.74
CA ALA A 95 4.69 1.29 11.94
C ALA A 95 4.51 2.28 10.79
N VAL A 96 4.56 1.81 9.53
CA VAL A 96 4.35 2.67 8.35
C VAL A 96 2.93 3.26 8.36
N LEU A 97 1.92 2.45 8.66
CA LEU A 97 0.52 2.90 8.71
C LEU A 97 0.28 3.91 9.84
N ASP A 98 0.93 3.72 10.99
CA ASP A 98 0.89 4.67 12.10
C ASP A 98 1.53 6.01 11.71
N PHE A 99 2.69 5.99 11.05
CA PHE A 99 3.33 7.21 10.57
C PHE A 99 2.49 7.95 9.53
N LEU A 100 1.89 7.24 8.56
CA LEU A 100 0.97 7.85 7.59
C LEU A 100 -0.26 8.45 8.29
N THR A 101 -0.81 7.75 9.29
CA THR A 101 -1.95 8.25 10.07
C THR A 101 -1.62 9.52 10.84
N VAL A 102 -0.47 9.56 11.52
CA VAL A 102 -0.02 10.76 12.23
C VAL A 102 0.28 11.88 11.24
N TRP A 103 0.90 11.56 10.10
CA TRP A 103 1.19 12.53 9.05
C TRP A 103 -0.07 13.21 8.53
N ASP A 104 -1.11 12.44 8.18
CA ASP A 104 -2.39 12.98 7.71
C ASP A 104 -3.07 13.84 8.81
N ARG A 105 -3.01 13.41 10.08
CA ARG A 105 -3.57 14.18 11.20
C ARG A 105 -2.87 15.50 11.43
N VAL A 106 -1.54 15.52 11.35
CA VAL A 106 -0.73 16.73 11.61
C VAL A 106 -0.77 17.69 10.43
N SER A 107 -0.73 17.17 9.21
CA SER A 107 -0.72 17.99 7.99
C SER A 107 -2.12 18.43 7.52
N GLY A 108 -3.18 17.74 7.97
CA GLY A 108 -4.51 17.86 7.38
C GLY A 108 -4.60 17.34 5.94
N GLY A 109 -3.56 16.62 5.49
CA GLY A 109 -3.45 16.07 4.15
C GLY A 109 -4.22 14.76 3.96
N VAL A 110 -4.05 14.19 2.77
CA VAL A 110 -4.53 12.85 2.43
C VAL A 110 -3.37 12.02 1.89
N SER A 111 -3.17 10.86 2.49
CA SER A 111 -2.23 9.85 2.01
C SER A 111 -2.99 8.62 1.50
N ILE A 112 -2.45 8.02 0.44
CA ILE A 112 -2.80 6.68 0.00
C ILE A 112 -1.51 5.86 -0.07
N MET A 113 -1.54 4.66 0.47
CA MET A 113 -0.45 3.70 0.32
C MET A 113 -1.04 2.38 -0.13
N ILE A 114 -0.44 1.75 -1.13
CA ILE A 114 -0.81 0.43 -1.61
C ILE A 114 0.49 -0.37 -1.68
N HIS A 115 0.52 -1.50 -1.00
CA HIS A 115 1.66 -2.40 -0.92
C HIS A 115 1.24 -3.82 -1.23
N ILE A 116 2.09 -4.56 -1.96
CA ILE A 116 1.85 -5.95 -2.29
C ILE A 116 3.03 -6.76 -1.78
N ASP A 117 2.71 -7.82 -1.04
CA ASP A 117 3.70 -8.81 -0.69
C ASP A 117 4.05 -9.63 -1.93
N GLY A 118 5.33 -9.63 -2.30
CA GLY A 118 5.80 -10.44 -3.42
C GLY A 118 5.66 -11.95 -3.17
N ALA A 119 5.66 -12.37 -1.90
CA ALA A 119 5.47 -13.76 -1.51
C ALA A 119 3.98 -14.12 -1.53
N GLN A 120 3.61 -15.11 -2.33
CA GLN A 120 2.25 -15.66 -2.37
C GLN A 120 2.18 -17.05 -1.75
N PRO A 121 1.00 -17.50 -1.28
CA PRO A 121 0.81 -18.87 -0.84
C PRO A 121 1.23 -19.89 -1.92
N PRO A 122 1.82 -21.03 -1.53
CA PRO A 122 2.19 -22.08 -2.49
C PRO A 122 1.00 -22.52 -3.35
N GLY A 123 1.20 -22.59 -4.67
CA GLY A 123 0.15 -22.93 -5.63
C GLY A 123 -0.72 -21.77 -6.10
N SER A 124 -0.45 -20.54 -5.65
CA SER A 124 -1.14 -19.35 -6.18
C SER A 124 -0.78 -19.10 -7.64
N LEU A 125 -1.78 -18.76 -8.46
CA LEU A 125 -1.57 -18.42 -9.87
C LEU A 125 -1.09 -16.98 -10.01
N LEU A 126 -0.40 -16.67 -11.11
CA LEU A 126 0.04 -15.31 -11.46
C LEU A 126 -1.10 -14.52 -12.11
N LEU A 127 -2.22 -14.42 -11.41
CA LEU A 127 -3.43 -13.72 -11.84
C LEU A 127 -3.84 -12.68 -10.78
N PRO A 128 -4.48 -11.56 -11.17
CA PRO A 128 -4.90 -10.52 -10.23
C PRO A 128 -5.69 -11.04 -9.03
N GLU A 129 -6.56 -12.03 -9.25
CA GLU A 129 -7.47 -12.63 -8.27
C GLU A 129 -6.72 -13.31 -7.11
N HIS A 130 -5.47 -13.71 -7.33
CA HIS A 130 -4.61 -14.32 -6.32
C HIS A 130 -3.69 -13.31 -5.63
N VAL A 131 -3.67 -12.05 -6.10
CA VAL A 131 -2.81 -11.01 -5.54
C VAL A 131 -3.56 -10.21 -4.49
N LYS A 132 -2.93 -10.10 -3.32
CA LYS A 132 -3.42 -9.37 -2.16
C LYS A 132 -2.58 -8.13 -1.93
N ALA A 133 -3.24 -6.98 -1.79
CA ALA A 133 -2.65 -5.69 -1.49
C ALA A 133 -3.08 -5.17 -0.11
N HIS A 134 -2.12 -4.67 0.64
CA HIS A 134 -2.33 -3.86 1.84
C HIS A 134 -2.54 -2.43 1.38
N ALA A 135 -3.68 -1.84 1.72
CA ALA A 135 -3.99 -0.46 1.39
C ALA A 135 -4.22 0.37 2.66
N TYR A 136 -3.68 1.58 2.65
CA TYR A 136 -3.98 2.62 3.63
C TYR A 136 -4.89 3.65 2.99
N PHE A 137 -5.96 4.02 3.70
CA PHE A 137 -6.72 5.22 3.40
C PHE A 137 -7.40 5.76 4.66
N ASN A 138 -7.56 7.08 4.78
CA ASN A 138 -8.20 7.69 5.93
C ASN A 138 -9.73 7.41 5.94
N PRO A 139 -10.27 6.68 6.93
CA PRO A 139 -11.69 6.34 6.97
C PRO A 139 -12.62 7.56 7.04
N ALA A 140 -12.17 8.66 7.66
CA ALA A 140 -12.95 9.90 7.75
C ALA A 140 -13.21 10.48 6.35
N LEU A 141 -12.19 10.48 5.49
CA LEU A 141 -12.31 10.96 4.12
C LEU A 141 -13.21 10.05 3.26
N MET A 142 -13.24 8.74 3.52
CA MET A 142 -14.19 7.85 2.82
C MET A 142 -15.64 8.12 3.20
N ALA A 143 -15.88 8.60 4.42
CA ALA A 143 -17.21 8.97 4.88
C ALA A 143 -17.62 10.35 4.34
N GLU A 144 -16.68 11.28 4.26
CA GLU A 144 -16.91 12.64 3.76
C GLU A 144 -17.08 12.71 2.24
N LEU A 145 -16.39 11.85 1.49
CA LEU A 145 -16.37 11.86 0.02
C LEU A 145 -17.02 10.59 -0.55
N PRO A 146 -18.32 10.62 -0.92
CA PRO A 146 -19.03 9.43 -1.41
C PRO A 146 -18.37 8.74 -2.62
N GLY A 147 -17.68 9.51 -3.46
CA GLY A 147 -16.94 9.01 -4.63
C GLY A 147 -15.57 8.42 -4.31
N ALA A 148 -15.00 8.68 -3.14
CA ALA A 148 -13.64 8.23 -2.80
C ALA A 148 -13.50 6.71 -2.81
N ARG A 149 -14.55 5.97 -2.41
CA ARG A 149 -14.54 4.50 -2.42
C ARG A 149 -14.26 3.93 -3.82
N VAL A 150 -14.93 4.46 -4.83
CA VAL A 150 -14.76 4.03 -6.22
C VAL A 150 -13.35 4.37 -6.72
N SER A 151 -12.85 5.57 -6.40
CA SER A 151 -11.50 5.98 -6.78
C SER A 151 -10.42 5.10 -6.14
N VAL A 152 -10.52 4.84 -4.83
CA VAL A 152 -9.60 3.96 -4.10
C VAL A 152 -9.64 2.54 -4.63
N ALA A 153 -10.84 1.99 -4.90
CA ALA A 153 -10.99 0.67 -5.51
C ALA A 153 -10.28 0.58 -6.86
N ARG A 154 -10.47 1.59 -7.74
CA ARG A 154 -9.81 1.65 -9.05
C ARG A 154 -8.30 1.75 -8.93
N LEU A 155 -7.79 2.57 -8.02
CA LEU A 155 -6.35 2.69 -7.77
C LEU A 155 -5.76 1.37 -7.28
N ALA A 156 -6.41 0.70 -6.32
CA ALA A 156 -5.97 -0.59 -5.82
C ALA A 156 -5.98 -1.67 -6.91
N GLN A 157 -7.07 -1.79 -7.67
CA GLN A 157 -7.18 -2.75 -8.76
C GLN A 157 -6.13 -2.50 -9.84
N GLN A 158 -5.96 -1.24 -10.29
CA GLN A 158 -4.95 -0.88 -11.29
C GLN A 158 -3.54 -1.20 -10.78
N PHE A 159 -3.24 -0.86 -9.53
CA PHE A 159 -1.95 -1.15 -8.91
C PHE A 159 -1.68 -2.66 -8.86
N ILE A 160 -2.67 -3.47 -8.51
CA ILE A 160 -2.55 -4.94 -8.49
C ILE A 160 -2.27 -5.51 -9.88
N VAL A 161 -3.02 -5.08 -10.90
CA VAL A 161 -2.85 -5.59 -12.27
C VAL A 161 -1.50 -5.15 -12.85
N ASP A 162 -1.17 -3.87 -12.76
CA ASP A 162 -0.02 -3.31 -13.47
C ASP A 162 1.30 -3.54 -12.75
N LEU A 163 1.30 -3.52 -11.41
CA LEU A 163 2.52 -3.61 -10.60
C LEU A 163 2.53 -4.87 -9.72
N GLY A 164 1.39 -5.25 -9.17
CA GLY A 164 1.26 -6.40 -8.28
C GLY A 164 1.62 -7.73 -8.92
N VAL A 165 0.90 -8.11 -9.98
CA VAL A 165 1.13 -9.38 -10.69
C VAL A 165 2.59 -9.46 -11.18
N PRO A 166 3.16 -8.42 -11.84
CA PRO A 166 4.58 -8.44 -12.21
C PRO A 166 5.54 -8.52 -11.02
N ALA A 167 5.24 -7.86 -9.90
CA ALA A 167 6.07 -7.90 -8.70
C ALA A 167 6.10 -9.30 -8.06
N VAL A 168 4.96 -10.00 -8.00
CA VAL A 168 4.89 -11.41 -7.56
C VAL A 168 5.70 -12.31 -8.50
N ALA A 169 5.53 -12.15 -9.82
CA ALA A 169 6.28 -12.93 -10.80
C ALA A 169 7.80 -12.70 -10.65
N ARG A 170 8.23 -11.44 -10.48
CA ARG A 170 9.63 -11.08 -10.19
C ARG A 170 10.10 -11.71 -8.88
N TRP A 171 9.30 -11.64 -7.82
CA TRP A 171 9.64 -12.21 -6.53
C TRP A 171 9.93 -13.70 -6.63
N THR A 172 9.09 -14.46 -7.35
CA THR A 172 9.28 -15.89 -7.61
C THR A 172 10.62 -16.19 -8.31
N ARG A 173 10.95 -15.43 -9.36
CA ARG A 173 12.24 -15.57 -10.06
C ARG A 173 13.42 -15.23 -9.16
N ALA A 174 13.35 -14.12 -8.44
CA ALA A 174 14.38 -13.71 -7.49
C ALA A 174 14.59 -14.73 -6.36
N PHE A 175 13.51 -15.31 -5.85
CA PHE A 175 13.57 -16.35 -4.83
C PHE A 175 14.27 -17.62 -5.33
N LYS A 176 13.98 -18.03 -6.56
CA LYS A 176 14.69 -19.15 -7.22
C LYS A 176 16.17 -18.82 -7.46
N ASN A 177 16.49 -17.60 -7.89
CA ASN A 177 17.88 -17.17 -8.16
C ASN A 177 18.76 -17.14 -6.91
N GLU A 178 18.17 -16.88 -5.73
CA GLU A 178 18.87 -17.00 -4.44
C GLU A 178 19.00 -18.46 -3.96
N GLY A 179 18.62 -19.44 -4.77
CA GLY A 179 18.73 -20.87 -4.46
C GLY A 179 17.64 -21.41 -3.53
N TYR A 180 16.59 -20.63 -3.27
CA TYR A 180 15.46 -21.11 -2.49
C TYR A 180 14.47 -21.89 -3.35
N ASN A 181 13.93 -22.96 -2.78
CA ASN A 181 12.88 -23.76 -3.42
C ASN A 181 11.50 -23.31 -2.92
N LEU A 182 10.59 -23.03 -3.84
CA LEU A 182 9.18 -22.86 -3.51
C LEU A 182 8.55 -24.24 -3.32
N PRO A 183 7.86 -24.49 -2.20
CA PRO A 183 7.11 -25.72 -2.06
C PRO A 183 6.05 -25.79 -3.16
N ARG A 184 5.91 -26.96 -3.79
CA ARG A 184 4.81 -27.22 -4.72
C ARG A 184 3.53 -27.31 -3.89
N GLY A 185 2.64 -26.33 -4.05
CA GLY A 185 1.32 -26.33 -3.45
C GLY A 185 0.26 -26.81 -4.44
N GLN A 186 -0.86 -27.31 -3.93
CA GLN A 186 -2.07 -27.44 -4.74
C GLN A 186 -2.52 -26.04 -5.16
N THR A 187 -3.09 -25.93 -6.36
CA THR A 187 -3.70 -24.67 -6.82
C THR A 187 -4.72 -24.21 -5.79
N GLN A 188 -4.52 -23.02 -5.25
CA GLN A 188 -5.47 -22.44 -4.30
C GLN A 188 -6.57 -21.74 -5.07
N GLU A 189 -7.82 -21.83 -4.61
CA GLU A 189 -8.87 -20.99 -5.16
C GLU A 189 -8.70 -19.55 -4.69
N ALA A 190 -8.91 -18.59 -5.61
CA ALA A 190 -8.92 -17.18 -5.26
C ALA A 190 -10.08 -16.89 -4.28
N PRO A 191 -9.88 -16.00 -3.29
CA PRO A 191 -10.95 -15.62 -2.37
C PRO A 191 -12.09 -14.94 -3.14
N SER A 192 -13.33 -15.37 -2.89
CA SER A 192 -14.51 -14.69 -3.40
C SER A 192 -14.72 -13.37 -2.67
N ILE A 193 -14.81 -12.27 -3.42
CA ILE A 193 -14.90 -10.92 -2.88
C ILE A 193 -16.21 -10.31 -3.36
N SER A 194 -17.01 -9.81 -2.41
CA SER A 194 -18.35 -9.28 -2.67
C SER A 194 -18.42 -7.74 -2.66
N SER A 195 -17.32 -7.05 -2.40
CA SER A 195 -17.27 -5.59 -2.26
C SER A 195 -16.11 -4.97 -3.03
N ILE A 196 -16.34 -3.79 -3.64
CA ILE A 196 -15.30 -3.03 -4.36
C ILE A 196 -14.17 -2.53 -3.46
N VAL A 197 -14.50 -2.24 -2.20
CA VAL A 197 -13.55 -1.87 -1.15
C VAL A 197 -13.87 -2.76 0.04
N PRO A 198 -12.90 -3.55 0.55
CA PRO A 198 -13.12 -4.35 1.74
C PRO A 198 -13.41 -3.44 2.94
N GLN A 199 -14.09 -3.97 3.94
CA GLN A 199 -14.21 -3.23 5.20
C GLN A 199 -12.86 -3.25 5.90
N SER A 200 -12.41 -2.10 6.42
CA SER A 200 -11.26 -2.10 7.32
C SER A 200 -11.64 -2.78 8.64
N SER A 201 -10.63 -3.24 9.38
CA SER A 201 -10.85 -3.66 10.75
C SER A 201 -11.40 -2.48 11.56
N PRO A 202 -12.33 -2.69 12.52
CA PRO A 202 -12.87 -1.62 13.35
C PRO A 202 -11.74 -0.79 13.99
N GLY A 203 -11.80 0.53 13.81
CA GLY A 203 -10.78 1.45 14.33
C GLY A 203 -9.46 1.50 13.53
N SER A 204 -9.39 0.85 12.36
CA SER A 204 -8.21 0.82 11.50
C SER A 204 -8.42 1.55 10.17
N SER A 205 -7.33 2.12 9.66
CA SER A 205 -7.15 2.70 8.33
C SER A 205 -6.52 1.70 7.33
N HIS A 206 -6.30 0.46 7.78
CA HIS A 206 -5.76 -0.63 6.97
C HIS A 206 -6.87 -1.44 6.30
N TYR A 207 -6.75 -1.59 4.99
CA TYR A 207 -7.64 -2.34 4.13
C TYR A 207 -6.85 -3.47 3.44
N LEU A 208 -7.52 -4.61 3.24
CA LEU A 208 -6.94 -5.76 2.56
C LEU A 208 -7.62 -5.98 1.21
N CYS A 209 -7.12 -5.32 0.18
CA CYS A 209 -7.68 -5.37 -1.17
C CYS A 209 -7.18 -6.63 -1.89
N PHE A 210 -8.09 -7.39 -2.48
CA PHE A 210 -7.76 -8.49 -3.36
C PHE A 210 -8.03 -8.06 -4.80
N GLY A 211 -7.16 -8.49 -5.71
CA GLY A 211 -7.40 -8.22 -7.12
C GLY A 211 -8.60 -8.99 -7.64
N GLN A 212 -9.10 -8.53 -8.78
CA GLN A 212 -10.28 -9.07 -9.45
C GLN A 212 -10.02 -9.26 -10.93
N SER A 213 -10.80 -10.12 -11.58
CA SER A 213 -10.88 -10.09 -13.04
C SER A 213 -11.47 -8.75 -13.49
N SER A 214 -11.09 -8.24 -14.67
CA SER A 214 -11.62 -6.96 -15.18
C SER A 214 -13.15 -6.95 -15.23
N MET A 215 -13.75 -8.06 -15.70
CA MET A 215 -15.20 -8.19 -15.82
C MET A 215 -15.90 -8.16 -14.45
N GLU A 216 -15.36 -8.89 -13.48
CA GLU A 216 -15.93 -8.92 -12.13
C GLU A 216 -15.78 -7.57 -11.42
N PHE A 217 -14.64 -6.91 -11.60
CA PHE A 217 -14.41 -5.59 -11.04
C PHE A 217 -15.41 -4.55 -11.59
N ASP A 218 -15.62 -4.53 -12.90
CA ASP A 218 -16.59 -3.61 -13.54
C ASP A 218 -18.01 -3.90 -13.08
N ARG A 219 -18.37 -5.18 -12.93
CA ARG A 219 -19.67 -5.60 -12.38
C ARG A 219 -19.87 -5.09 -10.95
N LEU A 220 -18.87 -5.25 -10.08
CA LEU A 220 -18.92 -4.77 -8.70
C LEU A 220 -18.98 -3.24 -8.64
N LEU A 221 -18.22 -2.53 -9.49
CA LEU A 221 -18.29 -1.08 -9.60
C LEU A 221 -19.69 -0.61 -10.02
N GLN A 222 -20.28 -1.22 -11.05
CA GLN A 222 -21.62 -0.87 -11.51
C GLN A 222 -22.68 -1.14 -10.44
N ALA A 223 -22.60 -2.29 -9.76
CA ALA A 223 -23.49 -2.62 -8.65
C ALA A 223 -23.39 -1.60 -7.50
N TYR A 224 -22.18 -1.14 -7.16
CA TYR A 224 -21.96 -0.12 -6.14
C TYR A 224 -22.57 1.24 -6.53
N VAL A 225 -22.35 1.68 -7.77
CA VAL A 225 -22.90 2.95 -8.28
C VAL A 225 -24.43 2.92 -8.27
N ASN A 226 -25.03 1.82 -8.74
CA ASN A 226 -26.48 1.65 -8.75
C ASN A 226 -27.07 1.65 -7.33
N SER A 227 -26.40 1.02 -6.37
CA SER A 227 -26.83 0.96 -4.96
C SER A 227 -26.66 2.29 -4.22
N SER A 228 -25.74 3.14 -4.68
CA SER A 228 -25.53 4.47 -4.09
C SER A 228 -26.59 5.47 -4.56
N ALA A 229 -27.04 5.35 -5.80
CA ALA A 229 -28.07 6.22 -6.39
C ALA A 229 -29.44 6.07 -5.69
N THR A 230 -29.75 4.90 -5.14
CA THR A 230 -31.02 4.66 -4.43
C THR A 230 -31.03 5.20 -3.01
N ASN A 231 -29.86 5.35 -2.38
CA ASN A 231 -29.72 5.73 -0.97
C ASN A 231 -29.41 7.22 -0.75
N SER A 232 -29.07 7.98 -1.79
CA SER A 232 -28.80 9.41 -1.66
C SER A 232 -30.11 10.22 -1.70
N SER A 233 -30.81 10.30 -0.57
CA SER A 233 -31.86 11.32 -0.33
C SER A 233 -31.27 12.69 0.06
N PHE A 234 -29.95 12.84 0.01
CA PHE A 234 -29.31 14.11 0.28
C PHE A 234 -29.65 15.12 -0.83
N PRO A 235 -30.01 16.37 -0.47
CA PRO A 235 -30.24 17.42 -1.46
C PRO A 235 -28.98 17.54 -2.30
N ALA A 236 -29.14 17.45 -3.62
CA ALA A 236 -28.05 17.56 -4.57
C ALA A 236 -27.34 18.90 -4.33
N VAL A 237 -26.24 18.87 -3.57
CA VAL A 237 -25.24 19.93 -3.64
C VAL A 237 -24.75 19.81 -5.06
N SER A 238 -25.11 20.78 -5.90
CA SER A 238 -24.61 20.92 -7.28
C SER A 238 -23.10 21.22 -7.26
N GLY A 239 -22.31 20.33 -6.67
CA GLY A 239 -20.90 20.21 -6.93
C GLY A 239 -20.78 19.60 -8.32
N VAL A 240 -20.28 20.38 -9.25
CA VAL A 240 -19.97 19.98 -10.62
C VAL A 240 -19.02 18.77 -10.55
N PHE A 241 -19.57 17.56 -10.54
CA PHE A 241 -18.82 16.39 -10.94
C PHE A 241 -18.48 16.61 -12.41
N TYR A 242 -17.21 16.87 -12.69
CA TYR A 242 -16.67 16.87 -14.04
C TYR A 242 -16.77 15.44 -14.59
N VAL A 243 -17.96 15.06 -15.03
CA VAL A 243 -18.16 13.92 -15.91
C VAL A 243 -17.94 14.49 -17.32
N PRO A 244 -16.86 14.14 -18.02
CA PRO A 244 -16.71 14.55 -19.41
C PRO A 244 -17.93 14.01 -20.18
N ALA A 245 -18.75 14.92 -20.70
CA ALA A 245 -19.99 14.60 -21.38
C ALA A 245 -19.69 13.77 -22.64
N SER A 246 -20.21 12.55 -22.68
CA SER A 246 -20.30 11.75 -23.91
C SER A 246 -21.27 12.45 -24.86
N MET A 247 -20.75 13.13 -25.88
CA MET A 247 -21.55 13.79 -26.91
C MET A 247 -21.76 12.86 -28.10
N SER A 248 -23.04 12.74 -28.44
CA SER A 248 -23.63 11.92 -29.50
C SER A 248 -23.08 12.25 -30.90
N SER A 249 -22.94 11.19 -31.69
CA SER A 249 -22.42 11.14 -33.07
C SER A 249 -23.12 12.10 -34.03
N ALA A 250 -22.36 13.02 -34.62
CA ALA A 250 -22.74 13.72 -35.85
C ALA A 250 -21.61 13.62 -36.90
N SER A 251 -22.01 13.27 -38.11
CA SER A 251 -21.19 12.96 -39.29
C SER A 251 -20.26 14.11 -39.69
N GLN A 252 -18.97 13.83 -39.91
CA GLN A 252 -18.02 14.80 -40.48
C GLN A 252 -17.69 14.51 -41.95
N PRO A 253 -17.43 15.57 -42.76
CA PRO A 253 -17.01 15.45 -44.15
C PRO A 253 -15.48 15.28 -44.30
N VAL A 254 -15.08 14.65 -45.40
CA VAL A 254 -13.70 14.37 -45.81
C VAL A 254 -12.98 15.66 -46.21
N LEU A 255 -11.75 15.87 -45.70
CA LEU A 255 -10.83 16.87 -46.24
C LEU A 255 -9.39 16.36 -46.31
N THR A 256 -8.78 16.74 -47.42
CA THR A 256 -7.54 16.26 -48.04
C THR A 256 -6.29 16.89 -47.44
N THR A 257 -5.25 16.06 -47.27
CA THR A 257 -3.94 16.46 -46.74
C THR A 257 -3.03 16.99 -47.85
N THR A 258 -2.46 18.18 -47.66
CA THR A 258 -1.30 18.67 -48.42
C THR A 258 -0.10 18.82 -47.49
N THR A 259 1.00 18.19 -47.88
CA THR A 259 2.32 18.24 -47.25
C THR A 259 3.04 19.53 -47.64
N PRO A 260 3.87 20.09 -46.75
CA PRO A 260 5.12 20.65 -47.24
C PRO A 260 6.36 20.19 -46.46
N GLN A 261 7.45 20.32 -47.22
CA GLN A 261 8.76 19.74 -47.10
C GLN A 261 9.76 20.77 -46.54
N SER A 262 10.86 20.23 -46.03
CA SER A 262 12.22 20.81 -46.03
C SER A 262 12.76 21.56 -44.80
N ALA A 263 13.73 20.87 -44.20
CA ALA A 263 15.14 21.27 -44.02
C ALA A 263 15.49 22.43 -43.07
N ARG A 264 16.24 22.09 -42.00
CA ARG A 264 17.45 22.84 -41.64
C ARG A 264 18.45 22.02 -40.82
N THR A 265 19.68 22.02 -41.32
CA THR A 265 20.91 21.43 -40.77
C THR A 265 21.45 22.29 -39.62
N ALA A 266 21.95 21.66 -38.55
CA ALA A 266 22.73 22.31 -37.49
C ALA A 266 24.05 21.56 -37.25
N PRO A 267 25.16 22.26 -36.90
CA PRO A 267 26.50 21.68 -36.88
C PRO A 267 26.85 20.97 -35.57
N ALA A 268 27.71 19.97 -35.70
CA ALA A 268 28.22 19.09 -34.66
C ALA A 268 29.12 19.83 -33.65
N SER A 269 28.92 19.53 -32.36
CA SER A 269 29.85 19.85 -31.27
C SER A 269 30.65 18.60 -30.91
N GLN A 270 31.99 18.72 -30.94
CA GLN A 270 32.94 17.68 -30.54
C GLN A 270 32.95 17.46 -29.02
N PRO A 271 33.06 16.21 -28.53
CA PRO A 271 33.32 15.94 -27.13
C PRO A 271 34.83 15.92 -26.81
N ALA A 272 35.17 16.46 -25.63
CA ALA A 272 36.51 16.48 -25.05
C ALA A 272 37.02 15.07 -24.65
N PRO A 273 38.34 14.83 -24.63
CA PRO A 273 38.90 13.51 -24.39
C PRO A 273 38.90 13.10 -22.90
N LEU A 274 38.54 11.84 -22.68
CA LEU A 274 38.61 11.09 -21.42
C LEU A 274 40.06 10.98 -20.94
N ARG A 275 40.33 11.38 -19.68
CA ARG A 275 41.58 11.08 -18.97
C ARG A 275 41.59 9.63 -18.52
N THR A 276 42.51 8.84 -19.07
CA THR A 276 42.88 7.51 -18.62
C THR A 276 43.85 7.62 -17.44
N SER A 277 43.46 7.08 -16.28
CA SER A 277 44.37 6.88 -15.14
C SER A 277 44.90 5.45 -15.16
N THR A 278 46.22 5.34 -15.34
CA THR A 278 47.02 4.12 -15.20
C THR A 278 47.05 3.66 -13.73
N PRO A 279 46.94 2.35 -13.41
CA PRO A 279 47.23 1.85 -12.07
C PRO A 279 48.70 1.46 -11.93
N GLU A 280 49.31 1.84 -10.82
CA GLU A 280 50.62 1.35 -10.38
C GLU A 280 50.55 -0.11 -9.85
N PRO A 281 51.63 -0.89 -10.01
CA PRO A 281 51.70 -2.26 -9.51
C PRO A 281 52.43 -2.33 -8.17
N GLY A 282 51.85 -3.02 -7.17
CA GLY A 282 52.64 -3.37 -5.99
C GLY A 282 51.86 -3.92 -4.79
N ALA A 283 51.57 -5.22 -4.79
CA ALA A 283 51.50 -6.02 -3.56
C ALA A 283 51.49 -7.52 -3.91
N THR A 284 52.67 -8.13 -3.82
CA THR A 284 52.88 -9.58 -3.88
C THR A 284 52.35 -10.22 -2.60
N LEU A 285 51.26 -10.98 -2.68
CA LEU A 285 50.74 -11.81 -1.59
C LEU A 285 51.08 -13.27 -1.86
N THR A 286 51.92 -13.82 -0.99
CA THR A 286 52.40 -15.21 -1.01
C THR A 286 51.29 -16.14 -0.56
N VAL A 287 50.73 -16.94 -1.48
CA VAL A 287 49.77 -18.01 -1.16
C VAL A 287 50.54 -19.27 -0.76
N ARG A 288 50.36 -19.69 0.48
CA ARG A 288 50.89 -20.95 1.03
C ARG A 288 49.96 -22.09 0.66
N ALA A 289 50.49 -23.07 -0.07
CA ALA A 289 49.82 -24.33 -0.38
C ALA A 289 49.70 -25.23 0.86
N ALA A 290 48.53 -25.83 1.06
CA ALA A 290 48.35 -27.25 1.40
C ALA A 290 46.89 -27.55 1.77
N ARG A 291 46.20 -28.36 0.96
CA ARG A 291 45.57 -29.63 1.37
C ARG A 291 44.79 -30.21 0.20
N THR A 292 45.30 -31.32 -0.30
CA THR A 292 44.62 -32.30 -1.14
C THR A 292 43.46 -32.95 -0.36
N ALA A 293 42.29 -32.99 -0.96
CA ALA A 293 41.14 -33.76 -0.51
C ALA A 293 40.60 -34.58 -1.71
N PRO A 294 40.05 -35.78 -1.47
CA PRO A 294 39.91 -36.82 -2.49
C PRO A 294 38.72 -36.60 -3.42
N GLU A 295 38.92 -36.99 -4.67
CA GLU A 295 37.93 -37.02 -5.74
C GLU A 295 36.72 -37.87 -5.35
N THR A 296 35.53 -37.26 -5.46
CA THR A 296 34.23 -37.94 -5.36
C THR A 296 33.68 -38.13 -6.79
N PRO A 297 33.10 -39.30 -7.12
CA PRO A 297 32.77 -39.64 -8.50
C PRO A 297 31.66 -38.75 -9.09
N ARG A 298 31.89 -38.29 -10.33
CA ARG A 298 30.91 -37.58 -11.16
C ARG A 298 29.63 -38.39 -11.32
N ARG A 299 28.56 -37.94 -10.67
CA ARG A 299 27.20 -38.34 -10.99
C ARG A 299 26.79 -37.64 -12.28
N VAL A 300 26.57 -38.41 -13.34
CA VAL A 300 25.90 -37.94 -14.56
C VAL A 300 24.49 -37.52 -14.13
N VAL A 301 24.23 -36.23 -14.14
CA VAL A 301 22.88 -35.67 -13.99
C VAL A 301 22.29 -35.66 -15.38
N GLU A 302 21.32 -36.55 -15.62
CA GLU A 302 20.42 -36.44 -16.77
C GLU A 302 19.71 -35.08 -16.68
N VAL A 303 19.93 -34.26 -17.70
CA VAL A 303 19.19 -33.02 -17.93
C VAL A 303 17.79 -33.43 -18.37
N SER A 304 16.84 -33.42 -17.44
CA SER A 304 15.42 -33.60 -17.74
C SER A 304 14.79 -32.27 -18.17
N ASP A 305 13.72 -32.37 -18.95
CA ASP A 305 13.02 -31.37 -19.79
C ASP A 305 12.42 -30.13 -19.06
N ALA A 306 13.11 -29.55 -18.09
CA ALA A 306 12.65 -28.39 -17.34
C ALA A 306 12.70 -27.05 -18.11
N GLU A 307 13.12 -27.04 -19.37
CA GLU A 307 13.10 -25.85 -20.24
C GLU A 307 11.70 -25.52 -20.80
N SER A 308 10.76 -26.47 -20.80
CA SER A 308 9.41 -26.26 -21.37
C SER A 308 8.49 -25.37 -20.53
N ASP A 309 8.68 -25.31 -19.20
CA ASP A 309 7.78 -24.54 -18.31
C ASP A 309 8.15 -23.05 -18.25
N ALA A 310 9.40 -22.69 -18.59
CA ALA A 310 9.86 -21.31 -18.57
C ALA A 310 9.23 -20.48 -19.70
N THR A 311 8.98 -21.10 -20.86
CA THR A 311 8.37 -20.43 -22.02
C THR A 311 6.91 -20.07 -21.82
N ASP A 312 6.15 -20.86 -21.06
CA ASP A 312 4.72 -20.61 -20.85
C ASP A 312 4.46 -19.40 -19.95
N VAL A 313 5.27 -19.24 -18.88
CA VAL A 313 5.17 -18.06 -18.01
C VAL A 313 5.59 -16.79 -18.76
N GLU A 314 6.63 -16.87 -19.58
CA GLU A 314 7.04 -15.72 -20.41
C GLU A 314 5.97 -15.35 -21.44
N LEU A 315 5.33 -16.33 -22.09
CA LEU A 315 4.22 -16.09 -23.01
C LEU A 315 3.01 -15.46 -22.31
N GLN A 316 2.66 -15.90 -21.11
CA GLN A 316 1.56 -15.34 -20.32
C GLN A 316 1.85 -13.88 -19.91
N ILE A 317 3.09 -13.58 -19.52
CA ILE A 317 3.53 -12.21 -19.24
C ILE A 317 3.49 -11.36 -20.52
N LEU A 318 3.90 -11.91 -21.67
CA LEU A 318 3.89 -11.20 -22.95
C LEU A 318 2.46 -10.88 -23.39
N GLN A 319 1.52 -11.83 -23.26
CA GLN A 319 0.11 -11.63 -23.55
C GLN A 319 -0.50 -10.55 -22.65
N SER A 320 -0.21 -10.59 -21.35
CA SER A 320 -0.66 -9.56 -20.40
C SER A 320 -0.13 -8.17 -20.78
N ARG A 321 1.13 -8.07 -21.19
CA ARG A 321 1.73 -6.81 -21.66
C ARG A 321 1.12 -6.29 -22.96
N ILE A 322 0.76 -7.17 -23.89
CA ILE A 322 0.08 -6.81 -25.13
C ILE A 322 -1.29 -6.23 -24.81
N GLU A 323 -2.04 -6.86 -23.90
CA GLU A 323 -3.37 -6.40 -23.53
C GLU A 323 -3.33 -5.05 -22.80
N VAL A 324 -2.40 -4.85 -21.86
CA VAL A 324 -2.20 -3.54 -21.21
C VAL A 324 -1.83 -2.45 -22.22
N LYS A 325 -0.93 -2.75 -23.18
CA LYS A 325 -0.59 -1.80 -24.26
C LYS A 325 -1.81 -1.47 -25.13
N ARG A 326 -2.64 -2.46 -25.43
CA ARG A 326 -3.88 -2.27 -26.19
C ARG A 326 -4.86 -1.37 -25.44
N LEU A 327 -5.07 -1.60 -24.14
CA LEU A 327 -5.93 -0.78 -23.29
C LEU A 327 -5.40 0.66 -23.18
N ARG A 328 -4.08 0.84 -23.01
CA ARG A 328 -3.45 2.16 -23.00
C ARG A 328 -3.63 2.91 -24.32
N ALA A 329 -3.44 2.24 -25.45
CA ALA A 329 -3.64 2.83 -26.77
C ALA A 329 -5.11 3.24 -26.98
N THR A 330 -6.06 2.44 -26.51
CA THR A 330 -7.49 2.78 -26.52
C THR A 330 -7.78 4.02 -25.67
N LEU A 331 -7.19 4.10 -24.47
CA LEU A 331 -7.35 5.25 -23.58
C LEU A 331 -6.73 6.52 -24.16
N GLU A 332 -5.50 6.46 -24.67
CA GLU A 332 -4.82 7.59 -25.31
C GLU A 332 -5.54 8.05 -26.57
N SER A 333 -6.09 7.12 -27.36
CA SER A 333 -6.95 7.44 -28.51
C SER A 333 -8.23 8.17 -28.07
N SER A 334 -8.88 7.70 -27.00
CA SER A 334 -10.01 8.41 -26.38
C SER A 334 -9.63 9.82 -25.94
N THR A 335 -8.51 9.99 -25.23
CA THR A 335 -8.05 11.29 -24.73
C THR A 335 -7.64 12.25 -25.85
N ARG A 336 -6.99 11.76 -26.91
CA ARG A 336 -6.57 12.58 -28.05
C ARG A 336 -7.76 13.04 -28.89
N ASN A 337 -8.79 12.22 -29.02
CA ASN A 337 -10.04 12.60 -29.69
C ASN A 337 -10.81 13.68 -28.91
N VAL A 338 -10.69 13.70 -27.58
CA VAL A 338 -11.24 14.77 -26.73
C VAL A 338 -10.49 16.10 -26.91
N LEU A 339 -9.17 16.07 -27.07
CA LEU A 339 -8.36 17.30 -27.20
C LEU A 339 -8.47 17.96 -28.58
N ASN A 340 -8.61 17.19 -29.66
CA ASN A 340 -8.69 17.74 -31.01
C ASN A 340 -10.07 18.31 -31.39
N THR A 341 -11.08 18.15 -30.54
CA THR A 341 -12.45 18.65 -30.78
C THR A 341 -12.75 19.98 -30.07
N GLY A 342 -11.75 20.60 -29.43
CA GLY A 342 -11.84 21.93 -28.82
C GLY A 342 -11.94 23.05 -29.85
N VAL A 343 -13.18 23.43 -30.20
CA VAL A 343 -13.53 24.64 -30.96
C VAL A 343 -13.01 25.88 -30.24
N GLY A 344 -12.35 26.77 -30.98
CA GLY A 344 -11.83 28.03 -30.50
C GLY A 344 -12.91 28.91 -29.87
N VAL A 345 -12.64 29.36 -28.65
CA VAL A 345 -13.49 30.32 -27.93
C VAL A 345 -13.04 31.73 -28.32
N GLU A 346 -13.81 32.39 -29.17
CA GLU A 346 -13.67 33.83 -29.39
C GLU A 346 -14.16 34.62 -28.16
N HIS A 347 -13.35 35.57 -27.72
CA HIS A 347 -13.67 36.50 -26.64
C HIS A 347 -14.74 37.52 -27.10
N HIS A 348 -15.89 37.53 -26.45
CA HIS A 348 -16.84 38.65 -26.51
C HIS A 348 -16.99 39.33 -25.14
N ALA A 349 -16.77 40.64 -25.15
CA ALA A 349 -16.74 41.51 -23.98
C ALA A 349 -18.14 42.05 -23.63
N GLY A 350 -18.53 41.80 -22.38
CA GLY A 350 -19.31 42.64 -21.44
C GLY A 350 -20.43 43.56 -21.93
N SER A 351 -21.68 43.21 -21.58
CA SER A 351 -22.80 44.12 -21.42
C SER A 351 -23.25 44.18 -19.95
N GLN A 352 -23.84 45.32 -19.58
CA GLN A 352 -23.98 45.89 -18.22
C GLN A 352 -25.08 45.25 -17.35
N LEU A 353 -24.86 45.28 -16.03
CA LEU A 353 -25.80 44.98 -14.95
C LEU A 353 -26.64 46.22 -14.58
N PRO A 354 -27.93 46.07 -14.20
CA PRO A 354 -28.62 47.07 -13.38
C PRO A 354 -28.66 46.66 -11.91
N THR A 355 -28.39 47.65 -11.07
CA THR A 355 -28.47 47.64 -9.60
C THR A 355 -29.92 47.76 -9.12
N GLY A 356 -30.32 46.87 -8.21
CA GLY A 356 -31.59 46.95 -7.49
C GLY A 356 -31.37 46.69 -6.00
N THR A 357 -31.65 47.68 -5.18
CA THR A 357 -31.68 47.66 -3.71
C THR A 357 -32.92 46.91 -3.18
N PRO A 358 -32.84 46.17 -2.06
CA PRO A 358 -34.04 45.75 -1.34
C PRO A 358 -34.27 46.57 -0.06
N SER A 359 -35.51 47.05 0.05
CA SER A 359 -36.09 47.67 1.24
C SER A 359 -36.42 46.62 2.30
N ARG A 360 -36.17 47.03 3.54
CA ARG A 360 -36.37 46.34 4.82
C ARG A 360 -37.84 46.47 5.25
N THR A 361 -38.51 45.35 5.53
CA THR A 361 -39.66 45.30 6.44
C THR A 361 -39.65 43.97 7.18
N GLY A 362 -39.63 44.06 8.51
CA GLY A 362 -39.76 42.93 9.41
C GLY A 362 -41.20 42.75 9.85
N VAL A 363 -41.59 41.51 10.10
CA VAL A 363 -42.73 41.13 10.94
C VAL A 363 -42.30 39.88 11.70
N GLY A 364 -42.27 39.97 13.03
CA GLY A 364 -42.11 38.83 13.92
C GLY A 364 -43.45 38.19 14.25
N VAL A 365 -43.46 36.88 14.50
CA VAL A 365 -44.50 36.19 15.26
C VAL A 365 -43.85 35.05 16.06
N GLU A 366 -44.24 34.98 17.32
CA GLU A 366 -43.79 34.08 18.38
C GLU A 366 -44.44 32.67 18.36
N HIS A 367 -43.73 31.75 19.03
CA HIS A 367 -44.17 30.59 19.81
C HIS A 367 -45.33 29.67 19.36
N ARG A 368 -45.02 28.37 19.22
CA ARG A 368 -45.84 27.31 19.83
C ARG A 368 -45.08 26.00 20.03
N ALA A 369 -44.97 25.58 21.29
CA ALA A 369 -44.64 24.22 21.69
C ALA A 369 -45.93 23.39 21.74
N VAL A 370 -45.88 22.14 21.28
CA VAL A 370 -46.92 21.13 21.52
C VAL A 370 -46.22 19.81 21.79
N ALA A 371 -46.55 19.24 22.95
CA ALA A 371 -46.21 17.91 23.37
C ALA A 371 -47.32 16.93 22.96
N ASP A 372 -46.97 15.65 23.11
CA ASP A 372 -47.82 14.52 23.50
C ASP A 372 -48.37 13.53 22.46
N GLU A 373 -48.24 12.27 22.92
CA GLU A 373 -49.10 11.09 22.75
C GLU A 373 -48.70 9.93 21.80
N HIS A 374 -48.27 8.85 22.47
CA HIS A 374 -48.42 7.44 22.09
C HIS A 374 -49.91 7.01 22.07
N PRO A 375 -50.27 5.96 21.31
CA PRO A 375 -50.60 4.63 21.89
C PRO A 375 -50.10 3.46 20.99
N SER A 376 -49.51 2.35 21.48
CA SER A 376 -50.01 1.17 22.24
C SER A 376 -50.85 0.14 21.46
N MET A 377 -50.36 -1.12 21.49
CA MET A 377 -51.06 -2.45 21.34
C MET A 377 -51.57 -2.84 19.94
N THR A 378 -51.54 -4.08 19.45
CA THR A 378 -51.65 -5.49 19.98
C THR A 378 -50.88 -6.47 19.04
N ASP A 379 -50.20 -7.54 19.50
CA ASP A 379 -50.68 -8.93 19.75
C ASP A 379 -51.20 -9.66 18.47
N ALA A 380 -50.95 -10.93 18.10
CA ALA A 380 -50.38 -12.14 18.71
C ALA A 380 -50.12 -13.24 17.62
N GLY A 381 -49.40 -14.32 17.97
CA GLY A 381 -49.38 -15.64 17.30
C GLY A 381 -47.95 -16.14 16.96
N VAL A 382 -47.24 -17.02 17.70
CA VAL A 382 -47.51 -18.37 18.26
C VAL A 382 -47.84 -19.36 17.11
N GLU A 383 -46.97 -20.31 16.71
CA GLU A 383 -46.68 -21.58 17.41
C GLU A 383 -45.34 -22.27 17.00
N HIS A 384 -44.73 -22.92 18.02
CA HIS A 384 -44.02 -24.22 18.10
C HIS A 384 -43.03 -24.74 17.03
N HIS A 385 -41.78 -24.99 17.46
CA HIS A 385 -41.30 -26.37 17.75
C HIS A 385 -40.00 -26.41 18.59
N ALA A 386 -39.97 -27.38 19.52
CA ALA A 386 -38.89 -27.77 20.45
C ALA A 386 -37.56 -28.12 19.74
N GLY A 387 -36.38 -28.13 20.36
CA GLY A 387 -35.96 -27.97 21.74
C GLY A 387 -34.53 -28.52 21.87
N LEU A 388 -33.68 -27.89 22.68
CA LEU A 388 -32.59 -28.49 23.47
C LEU A 388 -31.95 -27.39 24.33
N GLN A 389 -32.07 -27.58 25.64
CA GLN A 389 -31.53 -26.81 26.78
C GLN A 389 -30.01 -27.07 26.89
N SER A 390 -29.06 -26.23 27.37
CA SER A 390 -28.92 -25.18 28.42
C SER A 390 -27.48 -24.59 28.31
N PRO A 391 -27.01 -23.62 29.13
CA PRO A 391 -27.67 -22.48 29.76
C PRO A 391 -26.93 -21.13 29.50
N THR A 392 -27.69 -20.06 29.26
CA THR A 392 -27.19 -18.67 29.24
C THR A 392 -27.31 -18.06 30.63
N ARG A 393 -26.21 -17.49 31.13
CA ARG A 393 -26.18 -16.62 32.32
C ARG A 393 -26.77 -15.25 31.96
N THR A 394 -27.81 -14.87 32.68
CA THR A 394 -28.47 -13.57 32.63
C THR A 394 -27.61 -12.51 33.32
N LEU A 395 -27.42 -11.34 32.70
CA LEU A 395 -27.10 -10.10 33.39
C LEU A 395 -27.92 -8.97 32.77
N SER A 396 -28.61 -8.27 33.66
CA SER A 396 -29.64 -7.28 33.44
C SER A 396 -29.14 -5.94 32.93
N THR A 397 -29.98 -5.34 32.11
CA THR A 397 -30.07 -3.94 31.69
C THR A 397 -29.76 -2.91 32.78
N ILE A 398 -28.79 -2.03 32.51
CA ILE A 398 -28.76 -0.65 33.02
C ILE A 398 -28.37 0.23 31.82
N GLY A 399 -29.27 1.13 31.43
CA GLY A 399 -28.98 2.21 30.50
C GLY A 399 -28.81 3.52 31.25
N ALA A 400 -27.81 4.32 30.86
CA ALA A 400 -27.83 5.79 30.76
C ALA A 400 -26.40 6.34 30.57
N GLY A 401 -26.22 7.22 29.58
CA GLY A 401 -25.19 8.27 29.57
C GLY A 401 -23.76 7.87 29.18
N MET A 402 -23.45 7.81 27.88
CA MET A 402 -22.06 7.91 27.41
C MET A 402 -21.73 9.36 27.08
N GLU A 403 -21.22 10.10 28.06
CA GLU A 403 -20.41 11.28 27.81
C GLU A 403 -19.07 10.85 27.20
N ARG A 404 -18.66 11.50 26.12
CA ARG A 404 -17.35 11.29 25.47
C ARG A 404 -16.27 11.90 26.35
N HIS A 405 -15.70 11.12 27.27
CA HIS A 405 -14.41 11.46 27.87
C HIS A 405 -13.30 11.25 26.84
N ALA A 406 -12.82 12.34 26.25
CA ALA A 406 -11.51 12.38 25.64
C ALA A 406 -10.48 12.20 26.75
N VAL A 407 -10.03 10.96 26.98
CA VAL A 407 -8.89 10.68 27.86
C VAL A 407 -7.62 11.11 27.13
N THR A 408 -7.24 12.36 27.30
CA THR A 408 -5.89 12.82 26.95
C THR A 408 -4.93 12.31 28.03
N ASN A 409 -4.41 11.09 27.85
CA ASN A 409 -3.25 10.59 28.61
C ASN A 409 -1.99 11.35 28.14
N ALA A 410 -1.92 12.64 28.45
CA ALA A 410 -0.68 13.39 28.34
C ALA A 410 0.23 12.91 29.49
N LEU A 411 1.40 12.38 29.15
CA LEU A 411 2.41 12.04 30.16
C LEU A 411 2.81 13.31 30.93
N PRO A 412 3.09 13.22 32.24
CA PRO A 412 3.64 14.34 33.00
C PRO A 412 4.86 14.90 32.28
N LEU A 413 4.97 16.23 32.19
CA LEU A 413 6.07 16.91 31.50
C LEU A 413 7.45 16.42 32.00
N GLU A 414 7.54 16.08 33.29
CA GLU A 414 8.73 15.52 33.94
C GLU A 414 9.18 14.19 33.32
N GLU A 415 8.25 13.31 32.96
CA GLU A 415 8.56 12.02 32.32
C GLU A 415 9.03 12.22 30.87
N ILE A 416 8.45 13.18 30.15
CA ILE A 416 8.87 13.54 28.80
C ILE A 416 10.30 14.09 28.84
N THR A 417 10.60 14.98 29.79
CA THR A 417 11.96 15.53 29.95
C THR A 417 12.97 14.49 30.40
N SER A 418 12.59 13.55 31.27
CA SER A 418 13.47 12.44 31.69
C SER A 418 13.76 11.50 30.51
N TYR A 419 12.75 11.20 29.69
CA TYR A 419 12.93 10.40 28.50
C TYR A 419 13.81 11.10 27.46
N ALA A 420 13.55 12.39 27.17
CA ALA A 420 14.35 13.17 26.24
C ALA A 420 15.82 13.31 26.71
N ALA A 421 16.05 13.50 28.01
CA ALA A 421 17.38 13.53 28.60
C ALA A 421 18.08 12.16 28.52
N SER A 422 17.36 11.06 28.75
CA SER A 422 17.88 9.69 28.60
C SER A 422 18.24 9.40 27.14
N VAL A 423 17.36 9.73 26.19
CA VAL A 423 17.62 9.58 24.75
C VAL A 423 18.79 10.46 24.32
N THR A 424 18.90 11.67 24.85
CA THR A 424 20.01 12.58 24.56
C THR A 424 21.32 12.07 25.16
N ASP A 425 21.33 11.57 26.40
CA ASP A 425 22.52 10.94 26.99
C ASP A 425 22.93 9.67 26.22
N ILE A 426 21.96 8.85 25.81
CA ILE A 426 22.19 7.68 24.96
C ILE A 426 22.80 8.13 23.61
N ILE A 427 22.22 9.11 22.92
CA ILE A 427 22.74 9.66 21.68
C ILE A 427 24.15 10.23 21.89
N LEU A 428 24.37 11.01 22.95
CA LEU A 428 25.65 11.64 23.25
C LEU A 428 26.74 10.58 23.52
N ARG A 429 26.44 9.55 24.33
CA ARG A 429 27.34 8.40 24.55
C ARG A 429 27.64 7.62 23.27
N PHE A 430 26.69 7.56 22.34
CA PHE A 430 26.90 6.95 21.03
C PHE A 430 27.76 7.82 20.10
N THR A 431 27.60 9.15 20.15
CA THR A 431 28.40 10.07 19.33
C THR A 431 29.81 10.31 19.86
N SER A 432 30.05 10.15 21.17
CA SER A 432 31.36 10.40 21.79
C SER A 432 32.34 9.21 21.70
N ASN A 433 31.87 8.03 21.27
CA ASN A 433 32.67 6.81 21.14
C ASN A 433 32.98 6.43 19.68
N ASN A 434 32.64 7.29 18.72
CA ASN A 434 33.15 7.27 17.34
C ASN A 434 34.10 8.46 17.16
#